data_AF-W6AX16-F1
#
_entry.id   AF-W6AX16-F1
#
_cell.length_a   1.000
_cell.length_b   1.000
_cell.length_c   1.000
_cell.angle_alpha   90.00
_cell.angle_beta   90.00
_cell.angle_gamma   90.00
#
_symmetry.space_group_name_H-M   'P 1'
#
loop_
_entity.id
_entity.type
_entity.pdbx_description
1 polymer ?
#
loop_
_entity_poly.entity_id
_entity_poly.type
_entity_poly.pdbx_seq_one_letter_code
_entity_poly.pdbx_strand_id
1 'polypeptide(L)' 'MLEELKQKVLISNLKLVEYNLFTFIWGNVSDIDRDKGLMV' A
#
# COMPACT_ATOMS: atom_id res chain seq x y z
N MET A 1 5.47 6.75 13.51
CA MET A 1 6.45 5.76 12.99
C MET A 1 5.82 4.80 11.99
N LEU A 2 4.63 4.22 12.24
CA LEU A 2 3.91 3.44 11.20
C LEU A 2 3.13 4.32 10.21
N GLU A 3 2.73 5.54 10.59
CA GLU A 3 1.93 6.43 9.74
C GLU A 3 2.53 6.72 8.37
N GLU A 4 3.85 6.89 8.27
CA GLU A 4 4.51 7.08 6.97
C GLU A 4 4.41 5.84 6.09
N LEU A 5 4.61 4.65 6.66
CA LEU A 5 4.50 3.38 5.96
C LEU A 5 3.05 3.14 5.51
N LYS A 6 2.07 3.39 6.40
CA LYS A 6 0.64 3.35 6.06
C LYS A 6 0.28 4.34 4.94
N GLN A 7 0.84 5.54 4.96
CA GLN A 7 0.58 6.55 3.94
C GLN A 7 1.13 6.12 2.57
N LYS A 8 2.31 5.50 2.53
CA LYS A 8 2.88 4.92 1.30
C LYS A 8 2.00 3.80 0.75
N VAL A 9 1.56 2.88 1.62
CA VAL A 9 0.67 1.77 1.27
C VAL A 9 -0.67 2.30 0.75
N LEU A 10 -1.26 3.30 1.42
CA LEU A 10 -2.50 3.94 1.00
C LEU A 10 -2.37 4.56 -0.39
N ILE A 11 -1.36 5.41 -0.61
CA ILE A 11 -1.13 6.07 -1.91
C ILE A 11 -0.93 5.02 -3.01
N SER A 12 -0.20 3.94 -2.70
CA SER A 12 0.05 2.87 -3.68
C SER A 12 -1.23 2.13 -4.05
N ASN A 13 -2.09 1.82 -3.07
CA ASN A 13 -3.41 1.21 -3.33
C ASN A 13 -4.33 2.15 -4.13
N LEU A 14 -4.31 3.47 -3.87
CA LEU A 14 -5.08 4.44 -4.65
C LEU A 14 -4.63 4.51 -6.12
N LYS A 15 -3.32 4.45 -6.38
CA LYS A 15 -2.78 4.40 -7.76
C LYS A 15 -3.27 3.19 -8.56
N LEU A 16 -3.56 2.08 -7.89
CA LEU A 16 -4.09 0.91 -8.57
C LEU A 16 -5.47 1.17 -9.19
N VAL A 17 -6.29 1.96 -8.50
CA VAL A 17 -7.60 2.43 -9.00
C VAL A 17 -7.39 3.41 -10.15
N GLU A 18 -6.46 4.37 -10.00
CA GLU A 18 -6.13 5.34 -11.06
C GLU A 18 -5.67 4.67 -12.36
N TYR A 19 -4.91 3.58 -12.24
CA TYR A 19 -4.43 2.80 -13.39
C TYR A 19 -5.42 1.74 -13.89
N ASN A 20 -6.64 1.67 -13.34
CA ASN A 20 -7.66 0.66 -13.68
C ASN A 20 -7.14 -0.78 -13.62
N LEU A 21 -6.25 -1.08 -12.66
CA LEU A 21 -5.63 -2.41 -12.54
C LEU A 21 -6.53 -3.44 -11.84
N PHE A 22 -7.61 -2.99 -11.19
CA PHE A 22 -8.56 -3.86 -10.48
C PHE A 22 -10.00 -3.38 -10.62
N THR A 23 -10.94 -4.23 -10.20
CA THR A 23 -12.38 -3.97 -10.14
C THR A 23 -12.89 -4.38 -8.76
N PHE A 24 -13.84 -3.62 -8.20
CA PHE A 24 -14.31 -3.76 -6.81
C PHE A 24 -13.17 -3.63 -5.77
N ILE A 25 -13.12 -4.53 -4.79
CA ILE A 25 -12.13 -4.56 -3.70
C ILE A 25 -10.99 -5.56 -3.97
N TRP A 26 -10.76 -5.92 -5.24
CA TRP A 26 -9.73 -6.89 -5.59
C TRP A 26 -8.36 -6.22 -5.66
N GLY A 27 -7.33 -6.96 -5.24
CA GLY A 27 -5.96 -6.46 -5.19
C GLY A 27 -5.63 -5.70 -3.91
N ASN A 28 -4.36 -5.77 -3.53
CA ASN A 28 -3.78 -4.94 -2.48
C ASN A 28 -2.29 -4.71 -2.77
N VAL A 29 -1.77 -3.62 -2.24
CA VAL A 29 -0.33 -3.36 -2.15
C VAL A 29 0.04 -3.33 -0.68
N SER A 30 1.21 -3.88 -0.37
CA SER A 30 1.86 -3.81 0.95
C SER A 30 3.27 -3.24 0.81
N ASP A 31 3.82 -2.73 1.91
CA ASP A 31 5.20 -2.22 1.98
C ASP A 31 5.90 -2.74 3.25
N ILE A 32 7.23 -2.83 3.19
CA ILE A 32 8.06 -3.43 4.26
C ILE A 32 9.17 -2.46 4.70
N ASP A 33 9.18 -2.15 6.00
CA ASP A 33 10.32 -1.52 6.66
C ASP A 33 11.25 -2.64 7.17
N ARG A 34 12.32 -2.91 6.42
CA ARG A 34 13.26 -4.00 6.70
C ARG A 34 14.13 -3.76 7.94
N ASP A 35 14.46 -2.51 8.24
CA ASP A 35 15.27 -2.16 9.40
C ASP A 35 14.49 -2.42 10.69
N LYS A 36 13.16 -2.22 10.65
CA LYS A 36 12.27 -2.45 11.78
C LYS A 36 11.57 -3.81 11.77
N GLY A 37 11.68 -4.57 10.68
CA GLY A 37 10.98 -5.84 10.49
C GLY A 37 9.44 -5.69 10.48
N LEU A 38 8.93 -4.54 10.03
CA LEU A 38 7.49 -4.23 10.00
C LEU A 38 6.95 -4.31 8.57
N MET A 39 5.74 -4.82 8.42
CA MET A 39 5.02 -4.89 7.14
C MET A 39 3.61 -4.33 7.33
N VAL A 40 3.12 -3.58 6.34
CA VAL A 40 1.78 -2.99 6.29
C VAL A 40 1.16 -3.30 4.95
#